data_AF-A0A392RQG1-F1
#
_entry.id   AF-A0A392RQG1-F1
#
_cell.length_a   1.000
_cell.length_b   1.000
_cell.length_c   1.000
_cell.angle_alpha   90.00
_cell.angle_beta   90.00
_cell.angle_gamma   90.00
#
_symmetry.space_group_name_H-M   'P 1'
#
loop_
_entity.id
_entity.type
_entity.pdbx_description
1 polymer ?
#
loop_
_entity_poly.entity_id
_entity_poly.type
_entity_poly.pdbx_seq_one_letter_code
_entity_poly.pdbx_strand_id
1 'polypeptide(L)'
;RYTKALSTLQRSSLVEKSRQNPQERMKVLSDALRTSNYGSETMLRNCGISITSGFTQVDGRILQAPRLKFGNGEDFSPKNGRWNFNNKKILQPVKIDKWAVVNFSARCDV
;
A
#
# COMPACT_ATOMS: atom_id res chain seq x y z
N ARG A 1 -0.31 -8.10 24.89
CA ARG A 1 0.60 -7.92 23.73
C ARG A 1 1.38 -9.22 23.52
N TYR A 2 1.35 -9.81 22.33
CA TYR A 2 2.14 -11.02 22.03
C TYR A 2 3.53 -10.63 21.53
N THR A 3 4.58 -11.38 21.91
CA THR A 3 5.99 -11.01 21.67
C THR A 3 6.77 -11.94 20.76
N LYS A 4 6.27 -13.15 20.49
CA LYS A 4 6.95 -14.12 19.62
C LYS A 4 6.60 -13.89 18.15
N ALA A 5 7.44 -14.41 17.26
CA ALA A 5 7.15 -14.39 15.84
C ALA A 5 5.88 -15.21 15.52
N LEU A 6 4.97 -14.62 14.75
CA LEU A 6 3.79 -15.31 14.24
C LEU A 6 4.19 -16.34 13.18
N SER A 7 3.49 -17.47 13.14
CA SER A 7 3.60 -18.45 12.05
C SER A 7 3.07 -17.87 10.73
N THR A 8 3.40 -18.50 9.60
CA THR A 8 2.92 -18.06 8.28
C THR A 8 1.39 -17.94 8.22
N LEU A 9 0.68 -18.92 8.78
CA LEU A 9 -0.78 -18.90 8.85
C LEU A 9 -1.31 -17.74 9.70
N GLN A 10 -0.69 -17.52 10.86
CA GLN A 10 -1.07 -16.41 11.76
C GLN A 10 -0.81 -15.05 11.11
N ARG A 11 0.31 -14.88 10.39
CA ARG A 11 0.60 -13.65 9.64
C ARG A 11 -0.43 -13.41 8.53
N SER A 12 -0.76 -14.44 7.76
CA SER A 12 -1.77 -14.35 6.70
C SER A 12 -3.11 -13.91 7.27
N SER A 13 -3.58 -14.57 8.33
CA SER A 13 -4.83 -14.21 9.00
C SER A 13 -4.82 -12.81 9.59
N LEU A 14 -3.68 -12.37 10.16
CA LEU A 14 -3.54 -11.02 10.67
C LEU A 14 -3.65 -9.97 9.56
N VAL A 15 -2.97 -10.17 8.43
CA VAL A 15 -3.04 -9.26 7.28
C VAL A 15 -4.46 -9.18 6.73
N GLU A 16 -5.11 -10.33 6.54
CA GLU A 16 -6.49 -10.39 6.05
C GLU A 16 -7.47 -9.63 6.96
N LYS A 17 -7.37 -9.85 8.28
CA LYS A 17 -8.27 -9.23 9.27
C LYS A 17 -7.97 -7.75 9.54
N SER A 18 -6.73 -7.31 9.37
CA SER A 18 -6.33 -5.91 9.62
C SER A 18 -6.48 -5.01 8.40
N ARG A 19 -6.60 -5.58 7.19
CA ARG A 19 -6.84 -4.82 5.97
C ARG A 19 -8.23 -4.18 6.02
N GLN A 20 -8.28 -2.86 5.92
CA GLN A 20 -9.52 -2.09 5.86
C GLN A 20 -9.50 -1.17 4.65
N ASN A 21 -10.66 -1.04 4.00
CA ASN A 21 -10.83 -0.08 2.91
C ASN A 21 -10.75 1.36 3.48
N PRO A 22 -10.09 2.34 2.82
CA PRO A 22 -10.05 3.73 3.29
C PRO A 22 -11.38 4.30 3.81
N GLN A 23 -12.51 4.08 3.11
CA GLN A 23 -13.81 4.57 3.57
C GLN A 23 -14.24 3.93 4.90
N GLU A 24 -14.04 2.63 5.07
CA GLU A 24 -14.36 1.91 6.31
C GLU A 24 -13.48 2.39 7.46
N ARG A 25 -12.17 2.57 7.19
CA ARG A 25 -11.23 3.08 8.18
C ARG A 25 -11.58 4.49 8.63
N MET A 26 -11.98 5.36 7.70
CA MET A 26 -12.48 6.70 8.04
C MET A 26 -13.72 6.63 8.92
N LYS A 27 -14.68 5.75 8.61
CA LYS A 27 -15.88 5.56 9.43
C LYS A 27 -15.53 5.10 10.85
N VAL A 28 -14.71 4.05 10.97
CA VAL A 28 -14.27 3.52 12.28
C VAL A 28 -13.60 4.61 13.12
N LEU A 29 -12.75 5.43 12.49
CA LEU A 29 -12.06 6.51 13.19
C LEU A 29 -13.00 7.67 13.57
N SER A 30 -13.94 8.07 12.71
CA SER A 30 -14.98 9.04 13.05
C SER A 30 -15.84 8.55 14.23
N ASP A 31 -16.23 7.28 14.22
CA ASP A 31 -17.00 6.68 15.29
C ASP A 31 -16.20 6.66 16.59
N ALA A 32 -14.91 6.26 16.55
CA ALA A 32 -14.02 6.28 17.71
C ALA A 32 -13.80 7.68 18.28
N LEU A 33 -13.62 8.70 17.43
CA LEU A 33 -13.50 10.10 17.87
C LEU A 33 -14.77 10.58 18.58
N ARG A 34 -15.94 10.23 18.03
CA ARG A 34 -17.23 10.55 18.62
C ARG A 34 -17.45 9.85 19.96
N THR A 35 -17.17 8.55 20.04
CA THR A 35 -17.36 7.78 21.29
C THR A 35 -16.36 8.15 22.38
N SER A 36 -15.14 8.57 22.01
CA SER A 36 -14.13 9.03 22.95
C SER A 36 -14.53 10.33 23.66
N ASN A 37 -15.41 11.14 23.06
CA ASN A 37 -15.99 12.35 23.64
C ASN A 37 -14.94 13.28 24.30
N TYR A 38 -13.80 13.47 23.64
CA TYR A 38 -12.69 14.27 24.19
C TYR A 38 -13.11 15.70 24.55
N GLY A 39 -14.12 16.23 23.86
CA GLY A 39 -14.69 17.53 24.17
C GLY A 39 -15.31 17.63 25.56
N SER A 40 -15.64 16.53 26.25
CA SER A 40 -16.13 16.52 27.64
C SER A 40 -15.08 16.13 28.68
N GLU A 41 -13.84 15.87 28.27
CA GLU A 41 -12.79 15.43 29.18
C GLU A 41 -12.31 16.62 30.05
N THR A 42 -12.30 16.42 31.36
CA THR A 42 -12.14 17.52 32.34
C THR A 42 -10.71 18.03 32.38
N MET A 43 -9.72 17.15 32.28
CA MET A 43 -8.32 17.54 32.27
C MET A 43 -8.00 18.38 31.02
N LEU A 44 -8.43 17.95 29.83
CA LEU A 44 -8.24 18.68 28.56
C LEU A 44 -8.85 20.07 28.63
N ARG A 45 -10.09 20.18 29.14
CA ARG A 45 -10.76 21.47 29.32
C ARG A 45 -10.02 22.38 30.30
N ASN A 46 -9.59 21.85 31.44
CA ASN A 46 -8.84 22.62 32.43
C ASN A 46 -7.48 23.09 31.91
N CYS A 47 -6.90 22.36 30.96
CA CYS A 47 -5.69 22.76 30.24
C CYS A 47 -5.94 23.66 29.02
N GLY A 48 -7.19 24.05 28.74
CA GLY A 48 -7.54 24.87 27.58
C GLY A 48 -7.42 24.16 26.23
N ILE A 49 -7.37 22.82 26.22
CA ILE A 49 -7.25 22.01 25.00
C ILE A 49 -8.66 21.65 24.49
N SER A 50 -8.89 21.88 23.20
CA SER A 50 -10.11 21.48 22.50
C SER A 50 -9.77 20.58 21.32
N ILE A 51 -10.49 19.46 21.19
CA ILE A 51 -10.30 18.48 20.13
C ILE A 51 -11.59 18.40 19.32
N THR A 52 -11.50 18.68 18.01
CA THR A 52 -12.62 18.57 17.10
C THR A 52 -12.86 17.10 16.71
N SER A 53 -14.12 16.74 16.45
CA SER A 53 -14.50 15.37 16.06
C SER A 53 -14.44 15.12 14.55
N GLY A 54 -14.20 16.17 13.75
CA GLY A 54 -14.11 16.09 12.30
C GLY A 54 -12.68 15.97 11.79
N PHE A 55 -12.50 15.30 10.66
CA PHE A 55 -11.21 15.29 9.96
C PHE A 55 -10.88 16.66 9.38
N THR A 56 -9.63 17.09 9.58
CA THR A 56 -9.07 18.26 8.92
C THR A 56 -9.18 18.11 7.40
N GLN A 57 -9.80 19.10 6.75
CA GLN A 57 -9.88 19.16 5.31
C GLN A 57 -8.60 19.77 4.74
N VAL A 58 -8.09 19.19 3.67
CA VAL A 58 -6.87 19.65 2.99
C VAL A 58 -7.09 19.64 1.49
N ASP A 59 -6.58 20.67 0.82
CA ASP A 59 -6.66 20.75 -0.64
C ASP A 59 -5.59 19.84 -1.27
N GLY A 60 -6.07 18.87 -2.04
CA GLY A 60 -5.23 17.97 -2.82
C GLY A 60 -5.16 18.36 -4.28
N ARG A 61 -4.07 17.99 -4.96
CA ARG A 61 -3.96 18.05 -6.42
C ARG A 61 -3.54 16.71 -7.00
N ILE A 62 -4.14 16.32 -8.12
CA ILE A 62 -3.76 15.12 -8.87
C ILE A 62 -2.82 15.56 -9.99
N LEU A 63 -1.56 15.13 -9.92
CA LEU A 63 -0.60 15.40 -10.97
C LEU A 63 -0.83 14.47 -12.17
N GLN A 64 -0.62 15.01 -13.37
CA GLN A 64 -0.65 14.21 -14.58
C GLN A 64 0.48 13.18 -14.56
N ALA A 65 0.15 11.94 -14.93
CA ALA A 65 1.14 10.89 -15.02
C ALA A 65 2.16 11.20 -16.14
N PRO A 66 3.46 10.92 -15.93
CA PRO A 66 4.44 11.08 -16.99
C PRO A 66 4.17 10.08 -18.11
N ARG A 67 4.50 10.47 -19.35
CA ARG A 67 4.52 9.54 -20.48
C ARG A 67 5.73 8.62 -20.36
N LEU A 68 5.50 7.32 -20.48
CA LEU A 68 6.52 6.29 -20.51
C LEU A 68 6.92 6.00 -21.95
N LYS A 69 8.20 5.75 -22.18
CA LYS A 69 8.72 5.34 -23.47
C LYS A 69 9.16 3.88 -23.41
N PHE A 70 8.60 3.08 -24.31
CA PHE A 70 8.93 1.66 -24.47
C PHE A 70 9.82 1.46 -25.69
N GLY A 71 10.22 0.20 -25.94
CA GLY A 71 10.93 -0.18 -27.16
C GLY A 71 10.17 0.21 -28.42
N ASN A 72 10.87 0.27 -29.55
CA ASN A 72 10.34 0.75 -30.84
C ASN A 72 9.81 2.20 -30.84
N GLY A 73 10.11 3.00 -29.80
CA GLY A 73 9.65 4.38 -29.72
C GLY A 73 8.18 4.54 -29.31
N GLU A 74 7.56 3.49 -28.76
CA GLU A 74 6.17 3.54 -28.31
C GLU A 74 6.03 4.41 -27.05
N ASP A 75 5.16 5.41 -27.12
CA ASP A 75 4.74 6.20 -25.96
C ASP A 75 3.52 5.57 -25.28
N PHE A 76 3.46 5.67 -23.95
CA PHE A 76 2.35 5.16 -23.14
C PHE A 76 2.03 6.11 -22.00
N SER A 77 0.76 6.41 -21.80
CA SER A 77 0.27 7.21 -20.67
C SER A 77 -0.33 6.29 -19.59
N PRO A 78 0.32 6.15 -18.42
CA PRO A 78 -0.21 5.34 -17.33
C PRO A 78 -1.57 5.82 -16.85
N LYS A 79 -2.42 4.86 -16.48
CA LYS A 79 -3.73 5.12 -15.87
C LYS A 79 -3.70 4.63 -14.43
N ASN A 80 -4.23 5.44 -13.51
CA ASN A 80 -4.36 5.11 -12.10
C ASN A 80 -3.04 4.64 -11.44
N GLY A 81 -1.91 5.21 -11.86
CA GLY A 81 -0.58 4.86 -11.33
C GLY A 81 -0.09 3.46 -11.69
N ARG A 82 -0.70 2.79 -12.68
CA ARG A 82 -0.37 1.39 -13.05
C ARG A 82 0.01 1.29 -14.52
N TRP A 83 0.95 0.39 -14.80
CA TRP A 83 1.42 0.03 -16.13
C TRP A 83 2.12 -1.34 -16.05
N ASN A 84 2.29 -2.01 -17.18
CA ASN A 84 3.05 -3.26 -17.29
C ASN A 84 3.67 -3.39 -18.70
N PHE A 85 4.32 -4.52 -18.98
CA PHE A 85 4.96 -4.81 -20.27
C PHE A 85 4.07 -5.62 -21.23
N ASN A 86 2.77 -5.78 -20.95
CA ASN A 86 1.90 -6.53 -21.85
C ASN A 86 1.88 -5.86 -23.23
N ASN A 87 2.26 -6.63 -24.26
CA ASN A 87 2.38 -6.14 -25.63
C ASN A 87 3.36 -4.96 -25.79
N LYS A 88 4.40 -4.88 -24.94
CA LYS A 88 5.45 -3.84 -25.00
C LYS A 88 6.83 -4.48 -25.06
N LYS A 89 7.75 -3.84 -25.78
CA LYS A 89 9.18 -4.18 -25.76
C LYS A 89 9.92 -3.29 -24.76
N ILE A 90 11.03 -3.79 -24.22
CA ILE A 90 11.95 -2.99 -23.39
C ILE A 90 12.62 -1.93 -24.27
N LEU A 91 12.89 -0.75 -23.71
CA LEU A 91 13.46 0.40 -24.43
C LEU A 91 14.80 0.06 -25.11
N GLN A 92 15.68 -0.61 -24.38
CA GLN A 92 17.00 -1.05 -24.84
C GLN A 92 17.17 -2.54 -24.50
N PRO A 93 16.77 -3.45 -25.38
CA PRO A 93 17.01 -4.88 -25.16
C PRO A 93 18.49 -5.20 -25.35
N VAL A 94 19.02 -6.08 -24.51
CA VAL A 94 20.36 -6.65 -24.66
C VAL A 94 20.28 -8.07 -25.18
N LYS A 95 21.24 -8.46 -26.00
CA LYS A 95 21.37 -9.85 -26.42
C LYS A 95 22.04 -10.63 -25.28
N ILE A 96 21.48 -11.78 -24.91
CA ILE A 96 22.09 -12.71 -23.97
C ILE A 96 22.72 -13.83 -24.80
N ASP A 97 24.04 -13.82 -24.92
CA ASP A 97 24.77 -14.81 -25.73
C ASP A 97 24.99 -16.14 -25.01
N LYS A 98 25.17 -16.10 -23.69
CA LYS A 98 25.47 -17.28 -22.86
C LYS A 98 24.66 -17.21 -21.56
N TRP A 99 23.97 -18.29 -21.25
CA TRP A 99 23.23 -18.46 -19.99
C TRP A 99 23.24 -19.94 -19.61
N ALA A 100 23.11 -20.22 -18.31
CA ALA A 100 22.99 -21.57 -17.78
C ALA A 100 21.96 -21.57 -16.65
N VAL A 101 21.27 -22.70 -16.46
CA VAL A 101 20.34 -22.91 -15.35
C VAL A 101 20.74 -24.18 -14.64
N VAL A 102 20.79 -24.13 -13.31
CA VAL A 102 20.99 -25.28 -12.45
C VAL A 102 19.77 -25.42 -11.56
N ASN A 103 19.16 -26.59 -11.58
CA ASN A 103 17.97 -26.89 -10.79
C ASN A 103 18.30 -27.84 -9.64
N PHE A 104 18.19 -27.35 -8.41
CA PHE A 104 18.38 -28.14 -7.18
C PHE A 104 17.07 -28.67 -6.57
N SER A 105 15.93 -28.51 -7.26
CA SER A 105 14.64 -28.99 -6.77
C SER A 105 14.47 -30.50 -6.89
N ALA A 106 15.24 -31.15 -7.76
CA ALA A 106 15.20 -32.59 -7.92
C ALA A 106 15.94 -33.24 -6.74
N ARG A 107 15.32 -34.24 -6.12
CA ARG A 107 16.06 -35.21 -5.31
C ARG A 107 16.92 -36.01 -6.27
N CYS A 108 18.21 -35.75 -6.30
CA CYS A 108 19.16 -36.71 -6.85
C CYS A 108 19.30 -37.79 -5.78
N ASP A 109 18.89 -39.02 -6.09
CA ASP A 109 19.32 -40.17 -5.29
C ASP A 109 20.85 -40.21 -5.42
N VAL A 110 21.54 -39.89 -4.34
CA VAL A 110 22.99 -40.04 -4.18
C VAL A 110 23.24 -41.38 -3.50
#